data_AF-A0A397GW59-F1
#
_entry.id   AF-A0A397GW59-F1
#
_cell.length_a   1.000
_cell.length_b   1.000
_cell.length_c   1.000
_cell.angle_alpha   90.00
_cell.angle_beta   90.00
_cell.angle_gamma   90.00
#
_symmetry.space_group_name_H-M   'P 1'
#
loop_
_entity.id
_entity.type
_entity.pdbx_description
1 polymer ?
#
loop_
_entity_poly.entity_id
_entity_poly.type
_entity_poly.pdbx_seq_one_letter_code
_entity_poly.pdbx_strand_id
1 'polypeptide(L)'
;MVPVPPSPQPAASANQLPTIHSAIADKRPASYTSPADDHESAAAKHVSPGSNTDIQIREYHNSIKATLTALLNDERVRKDPGGSKCVQSFLLEAERNLRKEKRKSIGTRPPDQKL
;
A
#
# COMPACT_ATOMS: atom_id res chain seq x y z
N MET A 1 -11.23 24.73 67.37
CA MET A 1 -10.35 25.26 66.31
C MET A 1 -10.98 24.89 64.97
N VAL A 2 -11.42 25.89 64.21
CA VAL A 2 -12.14 25.70 62.93
C VAL A 2 -11.12 25.84 61.79
N PRO A 3 -11.08 24.94 60.79
CA PRO A 3 -10.11 25.04 59.70
C PRO A 3 -10.36 26.26 58.81
N VAL A 4 -9.29 27.02 58.56
CA VAL A 4 -9.25 28.18 57.65
C VAL A 4 -9.40 27.68 56.19
N PRO A 5 -10.31 28.26 55.38
CA PRO A 5 -10.45 27.87 53.97
C PRO A 5 -9.27 28.41 53.14
N PRO A 6 -8.81 27.68 52.10
CA PRO A 6 -7.68 28.11 51.28
C PRO A 6 -8.01 29.37 50.46
N SER A 7 -7.03 30.28 50.42
CA SER A 7 -7.05 31.51 49.60
C SER A 7 -7.24 31.22 48.11
N PRO A 8 -8.02 32.02 47.36
CA PRO A 8 -8.20 31.81 45.93
C PRO A 8 -6.88 32.03 45.19
N GLN A 9 -6.41 31.00 44.49
CA GLN A 9 -5.27 31.13 43.59
C GLN A 9 -5.65 31.99 42.38
N PRO A 10 -4.78 32.91 41.92
CA PRO A 10 -5.02 33.64 40.68
C PRO A 10 -5.12 32.65 39.51
N ALA A 11 -6.17 32.76 38.70
CA ALA A 11 -6.30 31.98 37.48
C ALA A 11 -5.14 32.29 36.52
N ALA A 12 -4.56 31.26 35.91
CA ALA A 12 -3.48 31.40 34.94
C ALA A 12 -3.93 32.31 33.77
N SER A 13 -3.20 33.41 33.57
CA SER A 13 -3.46 34.38 32.52
C SER A 13 -3.24 33.76 31.12
N ALA A 14 -4.25 33.81 30.26
CA ALA A 14 -4.23 33.28 28.89
C ALA A 14 -3.47 34.18 27.88
N ASN A 15 -2.53 35.01 28.34
CA ASN A 15 -1.82 35.99 27.52
C ASN A 15 -0.45 35.52 27.00
N GLN A 16 -0.13 34.23 27.11
CA GLN A 16 1.06 33.65 26.46
C GLN A 16 0.68 32.79 25.26
N LEU A 17 0.04 33.42 24.27
CA LEU A 17 -0.04 32.85 22.93
C LEU A 17 1.28 33.17 22.20
N PRO A 18 1.98 32.18 21.63
CA PRO A 18 3.14 32.44 20.79
C PRO A 18 2.70 33.26 19.56
N THR A 19 3.16 34.50 19.46
CA THR A 19 2.93 35.38 18.33
C THR A 19 3.55 34.76 17.07
N ILE A 20 2.74 34.54 16.03
CA ILE A 20 3.13 33.86 14.78
C ILE A 20 4.02 34.79 13.93
N HIS A 21 5.27 34.99 14.32
CA HIS A 21 6.29 35.67 13.51
C HIS A 21 7.63 34.96 13.63
N SER A 22 7.69 33.71 13.16
CA SER A 22 8.92 33.07 12.67
C SER A 22 8.53 31.78 11.95
N ALA A 23 8.18 31.89 10.68
CA ALA A 23 8.16 30.74 9.80
C ALA A 23 9.61 30.32 9.54
N ILE A 24 10.19 29.51 10.41
CA ILE A 24 11.39 28.75 10.07
C ILE A 24 10.91 27.75 9.02
N ALA A 25 11.28 28.00 7.76
CA ALA A 25 11.01 27.09 6.67
C ALA A 25 11.77 25.78 6.93
N ASP A 26 11.07 24.78 7.46
CA ASP A 26 11.55 23.41 7.48
C ASP A 26 11.74 22.95 6.03
N LYS A 27 12.97 23.09 5.53
CA LYS A 27 13.38 22.54 4.25
C LYS A 27 13.47 21.02 4.40
N ARG A 28 12.35 20.33 4.26
CA ARG A 28 12.37 18.89 3.97
C ARG A 28 13.01 18.70 2.60
N PRO A 29 14.07 17.90 2.44
CA PRO A 29 14.54 17.54 1.11
C PRO A 29 13.44 16.71 0.44
N ALA A 30 12.84 17.29 -0.59
CA ALA A 30 11.92 16.58 -1.46
C ALA A 30 12.73 15.63 -2.35
N SER A 31 12.91 14.38 -1.92
CA SER A 31 13.31 13.31 -2.83
C SER A 31 12.07 12.71 -3.47
N TYR A 32 11.48 13.45 -4.42
CA TYR A 32 10.55 12.89 -5.40
C TYR A 32 10.82 13.52 -6.76
N THR A 33 11.46 12.76 -7.64
CA THR A 33 11.51 13.05 -9.08
C THR A 33 10.20 12.53 -9.68
N SER A 34 9.35 13.44 -10.16
CA SER A 34 8.18 13.10 -11.00
C SER A 34 8.63 12.92 -12.46
N PRO A 35 7.91 12.13 -13.28
CA PRO A 35 8.44 11.61 -14.53
C PRO A 35 8.45 12.71 -15.60
N ALA A 36 9.61 12.93 -16.21
CA ALA A 36 9.67 13.57 -17.51
C ALA A 36 9.37 12.49 -18.55
N ASP A 37 8.31 12.69 -19.31
CA ASP A 37 8.08 12.04 -20.59
C ASP A 37 9.25 12.40 -21.53
N ASP A 38 10.31 11.59 -21.49
CA ASP A 38 11.25 11.49 -22.59
C ASP A 38 11.11 10.12 -23.22
N HIS A 39 10.58 10.16 -24.44
CA HIS A 39 10.51 9.08 -25.38
C HIS A 39 11.93 8.64 -25.77
N GLU A 40 12.55 7.81 -24.95
CA GLU A 40 13.71 7.03 -25.38
C GLU A 40 13.83 5.75 -24.56
N SER A 41 13.37 4.65 -25.16
CA SER A 41 13.86 3.29 -24.97
C SER A 41 14.53 3.00 -23.62
N ALA A 42 13.73 3.01 -22.54
CA ALA A 42 14.22 2.58 -21.24
C ALA A 42 14.53 1.08 -21.31
N ALA A 43 15.83 0.82 -21.46
CA ALA A 43 16.48 -0.46 -21.47
C ALA A 43 15.78 -1.46 -20.56
N ALA A 44 15.53 -2.66 -21.11
CA ALA A 44 15.18 -3.84 -20.36
C ALA A 44 16.05 -3.88 -19.10
N LYS A 45 15.44 -3.65 -17.93
CA LYS A 45 16.10 -3.90 -16.66
C LYS A 45 16.61 -5.33 -16.75
N HIS A 46 17.94 -5.48 -16.76
CA HIS A 46 18.62 -6.75 -16.89
C HIS A 46 18.26 -7.60 -15.67
N VAL A 47 17.12 -8.30 -15.77
CA VAL A 47 16.79 -9.44 -14.93
C VAL A 47 17.89 -10.43 -15.27
N SER A 48 18.77 -10.72 -14.31
CA SER A 48 19.59 -11.94 -14.41
C SER A 48 18.67 -13.06 -14.89
N PRO A 49 19.08 -13.89 -15.87
CA PRO A 49 18.27 -15.02 -16.27
C PRO A 49 18.09 -15.86 -15.00
N GLY A 50 16.92 -15.73 -14.38
CA GLY A 50 16.53 -16.56 -13.27
C GLY A 50 16.58 -18.01 -13.73
N SER A 51 16.52 -18.95 -12.80
CA SER A 51 16.41 -20.35 -13.18
C SER A 51 15.27 -20.51 -14.20
N ASN A 52 15.34 -21.53 -15.05
CA ASN A 52 14.28 -21.81 -16.03
C ASN A 52 12.88 -21.81 -15.36
N THR A 53 12.82 -22.26 -14.11
CA THR A 53 11.65 -22.19 -13.23
C THR A 53 11.17 -20.77 -12.92
N ASP A 54 12.06 -19.83 -12.60
CA ASP A 54 11.70 -18.44 -12.30
C ASP A 54 11.12 -17.72 -13.52
N ILE A 55 11.63 -18.06 -14.71
CA ILE A 55 11.12 -17.56 -15.98
C ILE A 55 9.70 -18.10 -16.23
N GLN A 56 9.50 -19.42 -16.09
CA GLN A 56 8.19 -20.05 -16.24
C GLN A 56 7.15 -19.49 -15.25
N ILE A 57 7.54 -19.31 -13.98
CA ILE A 57 6.65 -18.72 -12.95
C ILE A 57 6.27 -17.29 -13.33
N ARG A 58 7.22 -16.48 -13.81
CA ARG A 58 6.95 -15.12 -14.25
C ARG A 58 6.03 -15.08 -15.47
N GLU A 59 6.25 -15.94 -16.45
CA GLU A 59 5.40 -16.07 -17.64
C GLU A 59 3.98 -16.50 -17.27
N TYR A 60 3.83 -17.45 -16.35
CA TYR A 60 2.54 -17.86 -15.80
C TYR A 60 1.83 -16.70 -15.09
N HIS A 61 2.54 -15.91 -14.28
CA HIS A 61 1.96 -14.71 -13.68
C HIS A 61 1.55 -13.67 -14.71
N ASN A 62 2.33 -13.50 -15.77
CA ASN A 62 2.01 -12.56 -16.84
C ASN A 62 0.79 -13.02 -17.66
N SER A 63 0.66 -14.32 -17.94
CA SER A 63 -0.50 -14.86 -18.65
C SER A 63 -1.78 -14.66 -17.84
N ILE A 64 -1.76 -14.95 -16.53
CA ILE A 64 -2.90 -14.66 -15.64
C ILE A 64 -3.28 -13.19 -15.72
N LYS A 65 -2.31 -12.27 -15.55
CA LYS A 65 -2.59 -10.83 -15.62
C LYS A 65 -3.21 -10.45 -16.96
N ALA A 66 -2.65 -10.90 -18.07
CA ALA A 66 -3.15 -10.61 -19.41
C ALA A 66 -4.59 -11.10 -19.58
N THR A 67 -4.90 -12.33 -19.15
CA THR A 67 -6.26 -12.89 -19.21
C THR A 67 -7.25 -12.08 -18.36
N LEU A 68 -6.89 -11.75 -17.12
CA LEU A 68 -7.76 -10.97 -16.24
C LEU A 68 -8.03 -9.56 -16.78
N THR A 69 -6.99 -8.93 -17.32
CA THR A 69 -7.10 -7.63 -18.00
C THR A 69 -7.98 -7.73 -19.24
N ALA A 70 -7.87 -8.79 -20.04
CA ALA A 70 -8.73 -9.00 -21.20
C ALA A 70 -10.21 -9.14 -20.80
N LEU A 71 -10.52 -9.87 -19.72
CA LEU A 71 -11.88 -10.01 -19.20
C LEU A 71 -12.50 -8.68 -18.76
N LEU A 72 -11.72 -7.84 -18.07
CA LEU A 72 -12.18 -6.52 -17.64
C LEU A 72 -12.34 -5.53 -18.79
N ASN A 73 -11.56 -5.71 -19.86
CA ASN A 73 -11.61 -4.89 -21.07
C ASN A 73 -12.63 -5.37 -22.10
N ASP A 74 -13.26 -6.54 -21.90
CA ASP A 74 -14.31 -7.04 -22.77
C ASP A 74 -15.42 -6.01 -22.89
N GLU A 75 -15.80 -5.70 -24.14
CA GLU A 75 -16.77 -4.66 -24.44
C GLU A 75 -18.13 -4.92 -23.76
N ARG A 76 -18.52 -6.19 -23.60
CA ARG A 76 -19.77 -6.58 -22.94
C ARG A 76 -19.73 -6.28 -21.45
N VAL A 77 -18.57 -6.50 -20.82
CA VAL A 77 -18.33 -6.21 -19.40
C VAL A 77 -18.24 -4.70 -19.18
N ARG A 78 -17.62 -3.95 -20.10
CA ARG A 78 -17.51 -2.49 -20.01
C ARG A 78 -18.83 -1.75 -20.25
N LYS A 79 -19.68 -2.26 -21.13
CA LYS A 79 -20.99 -1.67 -21.43
C LYS A 79 -22.02 -1.88 -20.32
N ASP A 80 -21.79 -2.86 -19.44
CA ASP A 80 -22.61 -3.10 -18.25
C ASP A 80 -21.86 -2.70 -16.96
N PRO A 81 -22.22 -1.55 -16.34
CA PRO A 81 -21.63 -1.12 -15.07
C PRO A 81 -21.81 -2.15 -13.93
N GLY A 82 -22.86 -2.97 -13.98
CA GLY A 82 -23.11 -4.04 -13.02
C GLY A 82 -22.18 -5.23 -13.25
N GLY A 83 -22.08 -5.69 -14.49
CA GLY A 83 -21.17 -6.74 -14.93
C GLY A 83 -19.70 -6.43 -14.63
N SER A 84 -19.24 -5.20 -14.92
CA SER A 84 -17.87 -4.76 -14.59
C SER A 84 -17.55 -4.88 -13.11
N LYS A 85 -18.45 -4.38 -12.23
CA LYS A 85 -18.29 -4.48 -10.77
C LYS A 85 -18.35 -5.91 -10.27
N CYS A 86 -19.20 -6.76 -10.86
CA CYS A 86 -19.33 -8.16 -10.50
C CYS A 86 -18.04 -8.92 -10.80
N VAL A 87 -17.51 -8.79 -12.02
CA VAL A 87 -16.24 -9.43 -12.43
C VAL A 87 -15.09 -8.93 -11.57
N GLN A 88 -14.99 -7.61 -11.35
CA GLN A 88 -13.94 -7.06 -10.48
C GLN A 88 -14.03 -7.61 -9.05
N SER A 89 -15.23 -7.68 -8.47
CA SER A 89 -15.45 -8.20 -7.12
C SER A 89 -15.06 -9.68 -7.02
N PHE A 90 -15.45 -10.49 -8.01
CA PHE A 90 -15.08 -11.90 -8.09
C PHE A 90 -13.56 -12.09 -8.16
N LEU A 91 -12.87 -11.31 -9.00
CA LEU A 91 -11.41 -11.39 -9.13
C LEU A 91 -10.69 -11.00 -7.84
N LEU A 92 -11.16 -9.96 -7.14
CA LEU A 92 -10.62 -9.56 -5.85
C LEU A 92 -10.85 -10.63 -4.77
N GLU A 93 -12.01 -11.29 -4.77
CA GLU A 93 -12.31 -12.36 -3.82
C GLU A 93 -11.41 -13.59 -4.06
N ALA A 94 -11.25 -14.01 -5.31
CA ALA A 94 -10.36 -15.10 -5.69
C ALA A 94 -8.92 -14.82 -5.24
N GLU A 95 -8.44 -13.59 -5.45
CA GLU A 95 -7.11 -13.14 -5.04
C GLU A 95 -6.94 -13.18 -3.51
N ARG A 96 -7.96 -12.71 -2.78
CA ARG A 96 -7.99 -12.76 -1.31
C ARG A 96 -7.96 -14.20 -0.80
N ASN A 97 -8.67 -15.11 -1.45
CA ASN A 97 -8.72 -16.52 -1.07
C ASN A 97 -7.38 -17.22 -1.31
N LEU A 98 -6.73 -16.96 -2.46
CA LEU A 98 -5.38 -17.45 -2.74
C LEU A 98 -4.37 -16.94 -1.71
N ARG A 99 -4.43 -15.65 -1.33
CA ARG A 99 -3.57 -15.09 -0.26
C ARG A 99 -3.83 -15.78 1.09
N LYS A 100 -5.08 -16.07 1.44
CA LYS A 100 -5.43 -16.77 2.68
C LYS A 100 -4.84 -18.19 2.69
N GLU A 101 -4.97 -18.93 1.59
CA GLU A 101 -4.43 -20.28 1.45
C GLU A 101 -2.91 -20.29 1.56
N LYS A 102 -2.22 -19.38 0.86
CA LYS A 102 -0.77 -19.23 0.96
C LYS A 102 -0.31 -19.00 2.40
N ARG A 103 -1.02 -18.16 3.16
CA ARG A 103 -0.71 -17.94 4.59
C ARG A 103 -0.91 -19.21 5.43
N LYS A 104 -1.94 -20.01 5.14
CA LYS A 104 -2.16 -21.29 5.84
C LYS A 104 -1.03 -22.28 5.57
N SER A 105 -0.57 -22.36 4.31
CA SER A 105 0.54 -23.25 3.92
C SER A 105 1.87 -22.84 4.58
N ILE A 106 2.15 -21.54 4.70
CA ILE A 106 3.40 -21.01 5.29
C ILE A 106 3.36 -21.00 6.84
N GLY A 107 2.16 -20.97 7.44
CA GLY A 107 1.97 -20.92 8.90
C GLY A 107 2.32 -22.21 9.64
N THR A 108 2.43 -23.34 8.95
CA THR A 108 2.92 -24.61 9.49
C THR A 108 4.46 -24.63 9.48
N ARG A 109 5.08 -23.94 10.44
CA ARG A 109 6.47 -24.24 10.82
C ARG A 109 6.46 -25.59 11.56
N PRO A 110 7.20 -26.61 11.13
CA PRO A 110 7.36 -27.84 11.91
C PRO A 110 7.95 -27.49 13.28
N PRO A 111 7.47 -28.08 14.39
CA PRO A 111 8.08 -27.86 15.69
C PRO A 111 9.55 -28.33 15.65
N ASP A 112 10.39 -27.53 16.28
CA ASP A 112 11.85 -27.60 16.35
C ASP A 112 12.43 -29.03 16.44
N GLN A 113 13.40 -29.35 15.59
CA GLN A 113 14.47 -30.28 15.97
C GLN A 113 15.54 -29.49 16.71
N LYS A 114 15.44 -29.45 18.04
CA LYS A 114 16.59 -29.17 18.90
C LYS A 114 17.43 -30.44 18.98
N LEU A 115 18.64 -30.38 18.45
CA LEU A 115 19.74 -31.29 18.80
C LEU A 115 20.42 -30.78 20.07
#